data_AF-A0A1W9KQF1-F1
#
_entry.id   AF-A0A1W9KQF1-F1
#
_cell.length_a   1.000
_cell.length_b   1.000
_cell.length_c   1.000
_cell.angle_alpha   90.00
_cell.angle_beta   90.00
_cell.angle_gamma   90.00
#
_symmetry.space_group_name_H-M   'P 1'
#
loop_
_entity.id
_entity.type
_entity.pdbx_description
1 polymer ?
#
loop_
_entity_poly.entity_id
_entity_poly.type
_entity_poly.pdbx_seq_one_letter_code
_entity_poly.pdbx_strand_id
1 'polypeptide(L)'
;ASRKISDIISVIDGIAFQTNILALNAAVEAARAGEQGRGFAVVASEVRSLAGRSAEAAKEIKTLINTSVERVEQGSALVDQAGTTMHDVVTSIKRVTDIVGEISAASNEQSMGVSQVGEAVSQMDQVTQQNAAMVEEMAAAAASLKAQAQDLVQTVSVFKLGDTQGVGQPGLGLSVAPARAHPPKPGPFKGVDRRAGGVAKGAAARARSKPASQPPAPLPAPTAKPTAASGTSDGDWETF
;
A
#
# COMPACT_ATOMS: atom_id res chain seq x y z
N ALA A 1 36.92 22.98 -17.12
CA ALA A 1 38.30 23.32 -16.72
C ALA A 1 39.34 22.43 -17.42
N SER A 2 39.25 21.10 -17.31
CA SER A 2 40.27 20.15 -17.83
C SER A 2 40.52 20.21 -19.34
N ARG A 3 39.50 20.41 -20.17
CA ARG A 3 39.66 20.58 -21.64
C ARG A 3 40.53 21.80 -21.99
N LYS A 4 40.28 22.93 -21.32
CA LYS A 4 41.05 24.16 -21.49
C LYS A 4 42.54 23.97 -21.11
N ILE A 5 42.82 23.12 -20.12
CA ILE A 5 44.20 22.77 -19.76
C ILE A 5 44.83 21.90 -20.86
N SER A 6 44.11 20.91 -21.41
CA SER A 6 44.60 20.10 -22.54
C SER A 6 44.94 20.94 -23.78
N ASP A 7 44.15 21.98 -24.06
CA ASP A 7 44.41 22.94 -25.14
C ASP A 7 45.69 23.74 -24.88
N ILE A 8 45.87 24.26 -23.66
CA ILE A 8 47.08 25.00 -23.26
C ILE A 8 48.33 24.11 -23.37
N ILE A 9 48.26 22.86 -22.92
CA ILE A 9 49.37 21.92 -23.03
C ILE A 9 49.71 21.61 -24.50
N SER A 10 48.70 21.56 -25.37
CA SER A 10 48.93 21.39 -26.82
C SER A 10 49.62 22.61 -27.45
N VAL A 11 49.34 23.83 -26.97
CA VAL A 11 50.09 25.03 -27.36
C VAL A 11 51.53 24.99 -26.85
N ILE A 12 51.76 24.54 -25.62
CA ILE A 12 53.11 24.42 -25.03
C ILE A 12 53.96 23.39 -25.80
N ASP A 13 53.40 22.24 -26.18
CA ASP A 13 54.07 21.25 -27.04
C ASP A 13 54.42 21.86 -28.42
N GLY A 14 53.51 22.67 -28.99
CA GLY A 14 53.79 23.44 -30.20
C GLY A 14 54.94 24.44 -30.05
N ILE A 15 55.04 25.14 -28.92
CA ILE A 15 56.16 26.06 -28.61
C ILE A 15 57.47 25.28 -28.46
N ALA A 16 57.45 24.13 -27.79
CA ALA A 16 58.61 23.26 -27.65
C ALA A 16 59.10 22.75 -29.01
N PHE A 17 58.18 22.36 -29.90
CA PHE A 17 58.51 21.96 -31.26
C PHE A 17 59.14 23.11 -32.07
N GLN A 18 58.55 24.31 -32.03
CA GLN A 18 59.12 25.49 -32.71
C GLN A 18 60.52 25.83 -32.19
N THR A 19 60.72 25.77 -30.86
CA THR A 19 62.02 26.00 -30.21
C THR A 19 63.06 24.97 -30.65
N ASN A 20 62.67 23.70 -30.79
CA ASN A 20 63.53 22.63 -31.31
C ASN A 20 63.95 22.89 -32.77
N ILE A 21 63.05 23.39 -33.63
CA ILE A 21 63.37 23.77 -35.01
C ILE A 21 64.31 24.99 -35.06
N LEU A 22 64.06 26.01 -34.22
CA LEU A 22 64.94 27.18 -34.10
C LEU A 22 66.36 26.79 -33.65
N ALA A 23 66.47 25.90 -32.66
CA ALA A 23 67.74 25.39 -32.17
C ALA A 23 68.50 24.58 -33.24
N LEU A 24 67.79 23.78 -34.03
CA LEU A 24 68.39 23.07 -35.16
C LEU A 24 68.95 24.05 -36.21
N ASN A 25 68.18 25.08 -36.58
CA ASN A 25 68.65 26.10 -37.53
C ASN A 25 69.89 26.84 -36.99
N ALA A 26 69.91 27.17 -35.70
CA ALA A 26 71.06 27.79 -35.05
C ALA A 26 72.30 26.89 -35.05
N ALA A 27 72.14 25.57 -34.84
CA ALA A 27 73.24 24.62 -34.93
C ALA A 27 73.83 24.52 -36.34
N VAL A 28 72.99 24.62 -37.39
CA VAL A 28 73.42 24.64 -38.79
C VAL A 28 74.21 25.91 -39.11
N GLU A 29 73.72 27.08 -38.68
CA GLU A 29 74.42 28.36 -38.91
C GLU A 29 75.74 28.43 -38.13
N ALA A 30 75.78 27.87 -36.91
CA ALA A 30 77.00 27.72 -36.12
C ALA A 30 78.04 26.83 -36.82
N ALA A 31 77.62 25.71 -37.44
CA ALA A 31 78.51 24.87 -38.24
C ALA A 31 79.05 25.62 -39.48
N ARG A 32 78.22 26.48 -40.09
CA ARG A 32 78.61 27.29 -41.25
C ARG A 32 79.64 28.39 -40.90
N ALA A 33 79.56 28.95 -39.70
CA ALA A 33 80.51 29.94 -39.19
C ALA A 33 81.87 29.35 -38.77
N GLY A 34 82.03 28.02 -38.81
CA GLY A 34 83.28 27.33 -38.48
C GLY A 34 83.71 27.56 -37.03
N GLU A 35 84.97 27.92 -36.81
CA GLU A 35 85.55 28.12 -35.47
C GLU A 35 84.87 29.24 -34.67
N GLN A 36 84.36 30.28 -35.34
CA GLN A 36 83.66 31.39 -34.69
C GLN A 36 82.27 30.98 -34.16
N GLY A 37 81.70 29.90 -34.69
CA GLY A 37 80.39 29.37 -34.30
C GLY A 37 80.41 28.40 -33.13
N ARG A 38 81.59 28.01 -32.60
CA ARG A 38 81.71 26.96 -31.58
C ARG A 38 80.88 27.22 -30.31
N GLY A 39 80.86 28.47 -29.82
CA GLY A 39 80.05 28.84 -28.66
C GLY A 39 78.54 28.75 -28.94
N PHE A 40 78.11 29.18 -30.13
CA PHE A 40 76.71 29.12 -30.56
C PHE A 40 76.22 27.69 -30.77
N ALA A 41 77.09 26.78 -31.25
CA ALA A 41 76.76 25.37 -31.42
C ALA A 41 76.41 24.68 -30.08
N VAL A 42 77.14 24.99 -29.00
CA VAL A 42 76.86 24.45 -27.66
C VAL A 42 75.52 24.96 -27.13
N VAL A 43 75.26 26.27 -27.25
CA VAL A 43 73.97 26.85 -26.83
C VAL A 43 72.82 26.27 -27.64
N ALA A 44 72.97 26.10 -28.95
CA ALA A 44 71.95 25.48 -29.80
C ALA A 44 71.65 24.03 -29.38
N SER A 45 72.67 23.24 -29.01
CA SER A 45 72.48 21.89 -28.49
C SER A 45 71.73 21.88 -27.15
N GLU A 46 72.04 22.81 -26.24
CA GLU A 46 71.39 22.89 -24.92
C GLU A 46 69.92 23.32 -25.06
N VAL A 47 69.64 24.32 -25.92
CA VAL A 47 68.27 24.76 -26.23
C VAL A 47 67.46 23.63 -26.85
N ARG A 48 68.07 22.83 -27.73
CA ARG A 48 67.42 21.66 -28.34
C ARG A 48 67.07 20.59 -27.30
N SER A 49 68.01 20.30 -26.40
CA SER A 49 67.82 19.36 -25.30
C SER A 49 66.67 19.81 -24.37
N LEU A 50 66.66 21.10 -24.01
CA LEU A 50 65.60 21.69 -23.18
C LEU A 50 64.23 21.61 -23.87
N ALA A 51 64.16 21.95 -25.16
CA ALA A 51 62.94 21.85 -25.94
C ALA A 51 62.41 20.41 -26.01
N GLY A 52 63.30 19.42 -26.19
CA GLY A 52 62.94 18.00 -26.15
C GLY A 52 62.35 17.58 -24.80
N ARG A 53 62.98 17.98 -23.69
CA ARG A 53 62.49 17.71 -22.33
C ARG A 53 61.13 18.38 -22.07
N SER A 54 60.92 19.60 -22.58
CA SER A 54 59.63 20.30 -22.46
C SER A 54 58.51 19.60 -23.23
N ALA A 55 58.79 19.08 -24.44
CA ALA A 55 57.81 18.32 -25.22
C ALA A 55 57.42 17.00 -24.54
N GLU A 56 58.40 16.29 -23.98
CA GLU A 56 58.15 15.07 -23.21
C GLU A 56 57.28 15.33 -21.98
N ALA A 57 57.61 16.35 -21.18
CA ALA A 57 56.81 16.76 -20.02
C ALA A 57 55.38 17.19 -20.41
N ALA A 58 55.22 17.93 -21.52
CA ALA A 58 53.91 18.31 -22.03
C ALA A 58 53.06 17.07 -22.40
N LYS A 59 53.66 16.06 -23.02
CA LYS A 59 52.99 14.80 -23.38
C LYS A 59 52.56 13.99 -22.14
N GLU A 60 53.40 13.93 -21.12
CA GLU A 60 53.05 13.28 -19.84
C GLU A 60 51.87 13.98 -19.16
N ILE A 61 51.90 15.31 -19.06
CA ILE A 61 50.80 16.10 -18.49
C ILE A 61 49.51 15.88 -19.28
N LYS A 62 49.58 15.88 -20.61
CA LYS A 62 48.42 15.62 -21.47
C LYS A 62 47.80 14.25 -21.20
N THR A 63 48.64 13.23 -21.01
CA THR A 63 48.19 11.87 -20.68
C THR A 63 47.48 11.84 -19.32
N LEU A 64 48.07 12.45 -18.28
CA LEU A 64 47.47 12.52 -16.95
C LEU A 64 46.14 13.27 -16.93
N ILE A 65 46.03 14.36 -17.70
CA ILE A 65 44.77 15.11 -17.85
C ILE A 65 43.70 14.25 -18.50
N ASN A 66 44.03 13.54 -19.58
CA ASN A 66 43.08 12.67 -20.27
C ASN A 66 42.56 11.56 -19.35
N THR A 67 43.45 10.89 -18.62
CA THR A 67 43.06 9.89 -17.60
C THR A 67 42.19 10.51 -16.50
N SER A 68 42.48 11.75 -16.09
CA SER A 68 41.67 12.44 -15.08
C SER A 68 40.27 12.77 -15.59
N VAL A 69 40.14 13.18 -16.87
CA VAL A 69 38.84 13.44 -17.51
C VAL A 69 38.02 12.15 -17.57
N GLU A 70 38.62 11.05 -18.02
CA GLU A 70 37.95 9.75 -18.10
C GLU A 70 37.43 9.30 -16.73
N ARG A 71 38.24 9.44 -15.68
CA ARG A 71 37.82 9.12 -14.30
C ARG A 71 36.67 10.00 -13.81
N VAL A 72 36.69 11.29 -14.15
CA VAL A 72 35.60 12.21 -13.79
C VAL A 72 34.31 11.86 -14.55
N GLU A 73 34.40 11.49 -15.83
CA GLU A 73 33.24 11.05 -16.61
C GLU A 73 32.63 9.75 -16.05
N GLN A 74 33.48 8.76 -15.74
CA GLN A 74 33.04 7.53 -15.07
C GLN A 74 32.42 7.82 -13.69
N GLY A 75 33.04 8.70 -12.91
CA GLY A 75 32.51 9.13 -11.61
C GLY A 75 31.15 9.82 -11.73
N SER A 76 30.99 10.69 -12.72
CA SER A 76 29.70 11.36 -13.00
C SER A 76 28.61 10.34 -13.32
N ALA A 77 28.89 9.36 -14.17
CA ALA A 77 27.92 8.32 -14.51
C ALA A 77 27.49 7.49 -13.29
N LEU A 78 28.43 7.16 -12.40
CA LEU A 78 28.12 6.45 -11.15
C LEU A 78 27.26 7.31 -10.20
N VAL A 79 27.53 8.61 -10.12
CA VAL A 79 26.72 9.54 -9.32
C VAL A 79 25.32 9.70 -9.90
N ASP A 80 25.18 9.76 -11.23
CA ASP A 80 23.86 9.82 -11.89
C ASP A 80 23.04 8.55 -11.62
N GLN A 81 23.69 7.38 -11.68
CA GLN A 81 23.07 6.10 -11.33
C GLN A 81 22.65 6.09 -9.85
N ALA A 82 23.51 6.55 -8.93
CA ALA A 82 23.18 6.67 -7.52
C ALA A 82 22.04 7.68 -7.28
N GLY A 83 21.96 8.75 -8.05
CA GLY A 83 20.86 9.71 -8.02
C GLY A 83 19.52 9.05 -8.41
N THR A 84 19.53 8.21 -9.44
CA THR A 84 18.36 7.46 -9.88
C THR A 84 17.90 6.48 -8.82
N THR A 85 18.81 5.70 -8.22
CA THR A 85 18.44 4.75 -7.16
C THR A 85 17.92 5.45 -5.91
N MET A 86 18.47 6.61 -5.55
CA MET A 86 17.93 7.43 -4.46
C MET A 86 16.52 7.93 -4.76
N HIS A 87 16.22 8.28 -6.01
CA HIS A 87 14.86 8.66 -6.42
C HIS A 87 13.86 7.50 -6.29
N ASP A 88 14.28 6.29 -6.67
CA ASP A 88 13.48 5.07 -6.51
C ASP A 88 13.23 4.75 -5.02
N VAL A 89 14.23 4.96 -4.16
CA VAL A 89 14.09 4.84 -2.70
C VAL A 89 13.06 5.82 -2.17
N VAL A 90 13.13 7.10 -2.55
CA VAL A 90 12.15 8.12 -2.11
C VAL A 90 10.73 7.74 -2.58
N THR A 91 10.58 7.25 -3.80
CA THR A 91 9.29 6.79 -4.33
C THR A 91 8.75 5.59 -3.56
N SER A 92 9.63 4.64 -3.22
CA SER A 92 9.28 3.47 -2.42
C SER A 92 8.84 3.86 -1.00
N ILE A 93 9.53 4.82 -0.38
CA ILE A 93 9.18 5.34 0.95
C ILE A 93 7.80 5.99 0.92
N LYS A 94 7.49 6.82 -0.09
CA LYS A 94 6.15 7.42 -0.25
C LYS A 94 5.06 6.37 -0.30
N ARG A 95 5.25 5.31 -1.10
CA ARG A 95 4.30 4.20 -1.19
C ARG A 95 4.10 3.50 0.15
N VAL A 96 5.16 3.30 0.93
CA VAL A 96 5.04 2.74 2.29
C VAL A 96 4.25 3.68 3.20
N THR A 97 4.49 4.98 3.12
CA THR A 97 3.72 5.99 3.88
C THR A 97 2.24 5.95 3.52
N ASP A 98 1.89 5.85 2.23
CA ASP A 98 0.50 5.74 1.79
C ASP A 98 -0.17 4.48 2.35
N ILE A 99 0.52 3.33 2.29
CA ILE A 99 0.03 2.06 2.86
C ILE A 99 -0.18 2.18 4.37
N VAL A 100 0.73 2.82 5.10
CA VAL A 100 0.56 3.05 6.54
C VAL A 100 -0.63 3.96 6.82
N GLY A 101 -0.87 4.97 5.98
CA GLY A 101 -2.07 5.81 6.03
C GLY A 101 -3.35 5.01 5.85
N GLU A 102 -3.39 4.14 4.83
CA GLU A 102 -4.53 3.23 4.57
C GLU A 102 -4.75 2.24 5.73
N ILE A 103 -3.68 1.64 6.26
CA ILE A 103 -3.76 0.74 7.43
C ILE A 103 -4.30 1.48 8.64
N SER A 104 -3.86 2.71 8.88
CA SER A 104 -4.33 3.51 10.01
C SER A 104 -5.83 3.83 9.89
N ALA A 105 -6.28 4.23 8.70
CA ALA A 105 -7.70 4.46 8.43
C ALA A 105 -8.53 3.18 8.61
N ALA A 106 -8.10 2.06 8.04
CA ALA A 106 -8.76 0.77 8.17
C ALA A 106 -8.78 0.28 9.63
N SER A 107 -7.71 0.52 10.39
CA SER A 107 -7.63 0.17 11.82
C SER A 107 -8.63 0.98 12.64
N ASN A 108 -8.80 2.26 12.31
CA ASN A 108 -9.79 3.12 12.97
C ASN A 108 -11.22 2.65 12.66
N GLU A 109 -11.51 2.31 11.41
CA GLU A 109 -12.80 1.74 11.00
C GLU A 109 -13.08 0.41 11.69
N GLN A 110 -12.10 -0.50 11.75
CA GLN A 110 -12.21 -1.75 12.48
C GLN A 110 -12.45 -1.53 13.97
N SER A 111 -11.76 -0.56 14.60
CA SER A 111 -11.96 -0.24 16.01
C SER A 111 -13.40 0.22 16.28
N MET A 112 -13.95 1.09 15.43
CA MET A 112 -15.36 1.50 15.51
C MET A 112 -16.30 0.30 15.33
N GLY A 113 -16.04 -0.56 14.34
CA GLY A 113 -16.82 -1.77 14.11
C GLY A 113 -16.81 -2.73 15.30
N VAL A 114 -15.64 -2.93 15.94
CA VAL A 114 -15.50 -3.75 17.14
C VAL A 114 -16.27 -3.14 18.31
N SER A 115 -16.26 -1.82 18.49
CA SER A 115 -17.06 -1.16 19.52
C SER A 115 -18.56 -1.41 19.32
N GLN A 116 -19.05 -1.33 18.08
CA GLN A 116 -20.45 -1.60 17.76
C GLN A 116 -20.83 -3.07 17.99
N VAL A 117 -19.93 -4.01 17.65
CA VAL A 117 -20.12 -5.43 17.97
C VAL A 117 -20.18 -5.64 19.49
N GLY A 118 -19.32 -4.96 20.25
CA GLY A 118 -19.33 -5.01 21.72
C GLY A 118 -20.66 -4.57 22.31
N GLU A 119 -21.22 -3.46 21.81
CA GLU A 119 -22.55 -2.98 22.23
C GLU A 119 -23.66 -3.99 21.89
N ALA A 120 -23.66 -4.55 20.68
CA ALA A 120 -24.63 -5.55 20.27
C ALA A 120 -24.56 -6.83 21.12
N VAL A 121 -23.36 -7.28 21.48
CA VAL A 121 -23.15 -8.44 22.37
C VAL A 121 -23.65 -8.13 23.78
N SER A 122 -23.40 -6.93 24.31
CA SER A 122 -23.93 -6.52 25.61
C SER A 122 -25.47 -6.51 25.62
N GLN A 123 -26.10 -6.04 24.54
CA GLN A 123 -27.55 -6.05 24.40
C GLN A 123 -28.10 -7.49 24.31
N MET A 124 -27.41 -8.37 23.58
CA MET A 124 -27.77 -9.79 23.51
C MET A 124 -27.65 -10.47 24.88
N ASP A 125 -26.62 -10.15 25.65
CA ASP A 125 -26.45 -10.67 27.01
C ASP A 125 -27.61 -10.22 27.91
N GLN A 126 -27.99 -8.95 27.87
CA GLN A 126 -29.13 -8.43 28.63
C GLN A 126 -30.45 -9.15 28.28
N VAL A 127 -30.75 -9.34 26.99
CA VAL A 127 -31.94 -10.09 26.56
C VAL A 127 -31.86 -11.55 26.99
N THR A 128 -30.66 -12.14 26.97
CA THR A 128 -30.44 -13.53 27.42
C THR A 128 -30.71 -13.66 28.91
N GLN A 129 -30.23 -12.73 29.73
CA GLN A 129 -30.51 -12.68 31.17
C GLN A 129 -32.00 -12.47 31.44
N GLN A 130 -32.66 -11.58 30.70
CA GLN A 130 -34.11 -11.37 30.81
C GLN A 130 -34.88 -12.64 30.45
N ASN A 131 -34.47 -13.36 29.39
CA ASN A 131 -35.08 -14.63 29.01
C ASN A 131 -34.91 -15.69 30.10
N ALA A 132 -33.74 -15.76 30.74
CA ALA A 132 -33.51 -16.65 31.87
C ALA A 132 -34.46 -16.33 33.04
N ALA A 133 -34.58 -15.05 33.42
CA ALA A 133 -35.50 -14.61 34.47
C ALA A 133 -36.98 -14.92 34.12
N MET A 134 -37.40 -14.67 32.88
CA MET A 134 -38.74 -15.02 32.43
C MET A 134 -39.00 -16.54 32.47
N VAL A 135 -38.00 -17.36 32.18
CA VAL A 135 -38.11 -18.82 32.29
C VAL A 135 -38.27 -19.25 33.75
N GLU A 136 -37.54 -18.63 34.69
CA GLU A 136 -37.72 -18.88 36.12
C GLU A 136 -39.11 -18.48 36.60
N GLU A 137 -39.61 -17.30 36.18
CA GLU A 137 -40.96 -16.85 36.50
C GLU A 137 -42.03 -17.77 35.92
N MET A 138 -41.86 -18.21 34.66
CA MET A 138 -42.74 -19.18 34.02
C MET A 138 -42.74 -20.53 34.74
N ALA A 139 -41.58 -21.01 35.21
CA ALA A 139 -41.49 -22.23 35.99
C ALA A 139 -42.24 -22.11 37.33
N ALA A 140 -42.12 -20.98 38.02
CA ALA A 140 -42.87 -20.69 39.24
C ALA A 140 -44.38 -20.61 38.99
N ALA A 141 -44.80 -19.94 37.92
CA ALA A 141 -46.21 -19.86 37.52
C ALA A 141 -46.77 -21.26 37.17
N ALA A 142 -46.02 -22.07 36.43
CA ALA A 142 -46.41 -23.44 36.11
C ALA A 142 -46.53 -24.31 37.37
N ALA A 143 -45.63 -24.15 38.35
CA ALA A 143 -45.73 -24.83 39.63
C ALA A 143 -46.97 -24.41 40.43
N SER A 144 -47.30 -23.11 40.45
CA SER A 144 -48.51 -22.59 41.10
C SER A 144 -49.79 -23.12 40.45
N LEU A 145 -49.86 -23.10 39.11
CA LEU A 145 -50.99 -23.66 38.36
C LEU A 145 -51.15 -25.16 38.62
N LYS A 146 -50.05 -25.91 38.72
CA LYS A 146 -50.07 -27.33 39.10
C LYS A 146 -50.64 -27.53 40.50
N ALA A 147 -50.25 -26.72 41.48
CA ALA A 147 -50.76 -26.81 42.84
C ALA A 147 -52.27 -26.49 42.91
N GLN A 148 -52.73 -25.45 42.21
CA GLN A 148 -54.16 -25.11 42.12
C GLN A 148 -54.98 -26.23 41.46
N ALA A 149 -54.45 -26.85 40.39
CA ALA A 149 -55.10 -27.98 39.75
C ALA A 149 -55.20 -29.20 40.69
N GLN A 150 -54.17 -29.46 41.50
CA GLN A 150 -54.20 -30.53 42.51
C GLN A 150 -55.23 -30.26 43.61
N ASP A 151 -55.32 -29.02 44.10
CA ASP A 151 -56.31 -28.61 45.10
C ASP A 151 -57.76 -28.74 44.60
N LEU A 152 -58.00 -28.38 43.34
CA LEU A 152 -59.28 -28.61 42.65
C LEU A 152 -59.65 -30.10 42.59
N VAL A 153 -58.70 -30.96 42.20
CA VAL A 153 -58.91 -32.42 42.18
C VAL A 153 -59.22 -32.95 43.59
N GLN A 154 -58.48 -32.50 44.61
CA GLN A 154 -58.71 -32.86 46.00
C GLN A 154 -60.13 -32.45 46.45
N THR A 155 -60.55 -31.23 46.12
CA THR A 155 -61.88 -30.70 46.48
C THR A 155 -63.00 -31.51 45.82
N VAL A 156 -62.84 -31.86 44.54
CA VAL A 156 -63.82 -32.71 43.83
C VAL A 156 -63.85 -34.13 44.40
N SER A 157 -62.73 -34.66 44.92
CA SER A 157 -62.66 -36.02 45.49
C SER A 157 -63.48 -36.22 46.77
N VAL A 158 -63.82 -35.14 47.49
CA VAL A 158 -64.67 -35.17 48.69
C VAL A 158 -66.13 -35.45 48.32
N PHE A 159 -66.54 -35.12 47.09
CA PHE A 159 -67.86 -35.50 46.59
C PHE A 159 -67.90 -37.02 46.38
N LYS A 160 -68.38 -37.73 47.41
CA LYS A 160 -68.74 -39.15 47.29
C LYS A 160 -69.90 -39.27 46.32
N LEU A 161 -69.61 -39.74 45.12
CA LEU A 161 -70.62 -40.31 44.25
C LEU A 161 -71.16 -41.53 45.01
N GLY A 162 -72.44 -41.49 45.40
CA GLY A 162 -73.04 -42.59 46.15
C GLY A 162 -72.71 -43.91 45.47
N ASP A 163 -72.14 -44.84 46.23
CA ASP A 163 -72.00 -46.22 45.81
C ASP A 163 -73.40 -46.70 45.44
N THR A 164 -73.69 -46.77 44.14
CA THR A 164 -74.79 -47.58 43.65
C THR A 164 -74.36 -49.03 43.76
N GLN A 165 -74.20 -49.51 45.01
CA GLN A 165 -74.38 -50.92 45.33
C GLN A 165 -75.86 -51.15 45.60
N GLY A 166 -76.48 -51.87 44.67
CA GLY A 166 -77.78 -52.49 44.85
C GLY A 166 -78.67 -52.34 43.63
N VAL A 167 -78.59 -53.27 42.67
CA VAL A 167 -79.50 -54.43 42.51
C VAL A 167 -79.05 -55.21 41.28
N GLY A 168 -78.89 -56.53 41.43
CA GLY A 168 -78.52 -57.43 40.34
C GLY A 168 -79.60 -57.54 39.27
N GLN A 169 -79.16 -57.53 38.01
CA GLN A 169 -79.85 -58.18 36.89
C GLN A 169 -78.80 -58.59 35.84
N PRO A 170 -78.69 -59.88 35.49
CA PRO A 170 -77.89 -60.30 34.35
C PRO A 170 -78.74 -60.18 33.09
N GLY A 171 -78.42 -59.23 32.22
CA GLY A 171 -79.11 -59.15 30.93
C GLY A 171 -78.83 -57.88 30.15
N LEU A 172 -78.34 -58.10 28.93
CA LEU A 172 -78.37 -57.21 27.76
C LEU A 172 -77.23 -56.20 27.66
N GLY A 173 -76.23 -56.60 26.86
CA GLY A 173 -75.21 -55.71 26.35
C GLY A 173 -75.81 -54.53 25.60
N LEU A 174 -75.49 -53.33 26.07
CA LEU A 174 -75.68 -52.10 25.33
C LEU A 174 -74.36 -51.78 24.63
N SER A 175 -74.40 -51.98 23.32
CA SER A 175 -73.43 -51.51 22.34
C SER A 175 -73.08 -50.04 22.61
N VAL A 176 -71.77 -49.76 22.75
CA VAL A 176 -71.24 -48.41 22.61
C VAL A 176 -71.54 -47.94 21.19
N ALA A 177 -72.51 -47.05 21.05
CA ALA A 177 -72.73 -46.32 19.80
C ALA A 177 -71.53 -45.40 19.55
N PRO A 178 -70.95 -45.38 18.34
CA PRO A 178 -69.85 -44.48 18.04
C PRO A 178 -70.37 -43.03 18.09
N ALA A 179 -69.71 -42.19 18.88
CA ALA A 179 -69.92 -40.75 18.84
C ALA A 179 -69.73 -40.26 17.40
N ARG A 180 -70.79 -39.73 16.79
CA ARG A 180 -70.71 -39.02 15.52
C ARG A 180 -69.81 -37.80 15.70
N ALA A 181 -68.54 -37.94 15.35
CA ALA A 181 -67.67 -36.81 15.07
C ALA A 181 -68.19 -36.11 13.82
N HIS A 182 -68.81 -34.94 13.98
CA HIS A 182 -68.96 -34.02 12.87
C HIS A 182 -67.58 -33.47 12.51
N PRO A 183 -67.09 -33.66 11.27
CA PRO A 183 -65.85 -33.02 10.86
C PRO A 183 -66.07 -31.50 10.76
N PRO A 184 -65.17 -30.66 11.31
CA PRO A 184 -65.27 -29.22 11.10
C PRO A 184 -65.06 -28.91 9.62
N LYS A 185 -65.96 -28.13 9.02
CA LYS A 185 -65.75 -27.56 7.69
C LYS A 185 -64.63 -26.51 7.77
N PRO A 186 -63.56 -26.59 6.96
CA PRO A 186 -62.55 -25.54 6.93
C PRO A 186 -63.11 -24.32 6.19
N GLY A 187 -63.26 -23.21 6.91
CA GLY A 187 -63.36 -21.89 6.28
C GLY A 187 -61.98 -21.42 5.81
N PRO A 188 -61.87 -20.66 4.71
CA PRO A 188 -60.58 -20.22 4.20
C PRO A 188 -59.95 -19.20 5.15
N PHE A 189 -58.77 -19.54 5.67
CA PHE A 189 -57.90 -18.64 6.42
C PHE A 189 -57.33 -17.57 5.47
N LYS A 190 -57.70 -16.30 5.67
CA LYS A 190 -57.07 -15.14 5.02
C LYS A 190 -56.00 -14.57 5.94
N GLY A 191 -54.84 -15.21 5.96
CA GLY A 191 -53.63 -14.68 6.60
C GLY A 191 -52.42 -15.10 5.78
N VAL A 192 -51.47 -14.19 5.58
CA VAL A 192 -50.20 -14.46 4.88
C VAL A 192 -49.24 -15.18 5.84
N ASP A 193 -49.12 -16.49 5.68
CA ASP A 193 -48.14 -17.31 6.40
C ASP A 193 -46.72 -17.01 5.90
N ARG A 194 -45.85 -16.60 6.83
CA ARG A 194 -44.46 -16.19 6.59
C ARG A 194 -43.44 -17.31 6.87
N ARG A 195 -43.81 -18.58 6.68
CA ARG A 195 -42.93 -19.73 6.88
C ARG A 195 -43.11 -20.80 5.80
N ALA A 196 -42.41 -20.61 4.69
CA ALA A 196 -41.95 -21.66 3.78
C ALA A 196 -40.63 -21.15 3.16
N GLY A 197 -39.49 -21.82 3.22
CA GLY A 197 -39.14 -23.12 3.77
C GLY A 197 -37.63 -23.35 3.65
N GLY A 198 -37.16 -24.50 4.16
CA GLY A 198 -35.95 -25.17 3.68
C GLY A 198 -34.64 -24.92 4.45
N VAL A 199 -34.36 -25.79 5.42
CA VAL A 199 -33.00 -26.25 5.78
C VAL A 199 -32.96 -27.72 5.31
N ALA A 200 -31.93 -28.33 4.73
CA ALA A 200 -30.48 -28.16 4.84
C ALA A 200 -29.75 -28.87 3.68
N LYS A 201 -28.52 -28.43 3.34
CA LYS A 201 -27.26 -29.24 3.35
C LYS A 201 -26.14 -28.55 2.58
N GLY A 202 -25.01 -28.36 3.28
CA GLY A 202 -23.71 -28.93 2.90
C GLY A 202 -22.95 -28.39 1.69
N ALA A 203 -21.84 -27.73 2.02
CA ALA A 203 -20.51 -27.87 1.42
C ALA A 203 -20.24 -27.42 -0.03
N ALA A 204 -19.21 -26.58 -0.11
CA ALA A 204 -18.21 -26.43 -1.16
C ALA A 204 -18.56 -25.63 -2.43
N ALA A 205 -17.62 -24.73 -2.73
CA ALA A 205 -17.29 -24.14 -4.02
C ALA A 205 -18.23 -23.05 -4.59
N ARG A 206 -17.82 -21.79 -4.38
CA ARG A 206 -17.91 -20.74 -5.42
C ARG A 206 -16.71 -19.82 -5.25
N ALA A 207 -15.67 -19.94 -6.08
CA ALA A 207 -15.59 -19.49 -7.46
C ALA A 207 -15.71 -17.96 -7.59
N ARG A 208 -14.52 -17.33 -7.62
CA ARG A 208 -14.09 -16.11 -8.32
C ARG A 208 -15.19 -15.09 -8.66
N SER A 209 -15.21 -13.98 -7.93
CA SER A 209 -15.78 -12.72 -8.39
C SER A 209 -14.94 -12.14 -9.53
N LYS A 210 -15.55 -11.93 -10.69
CA LYS A 210 -15.05 -11.02 -11.73
C LYS A 210 -15.24 -9.57 -11.25
N PRO A 211 -14.24 -8.68 -11.37
CA PRO A 211 -14.46 -7.25 -11.14
C PRO A 211 -15.20 -6.64 -12.33
N ALA A 212 -16.21 -5.82 -12.05
CA ALA A 212 -16.87 -4.99 -13.03
C ALA A 212 -15.97 -3.79 -13.37
N SER A 213 -15.55 -3.71 -14.62
CA SER A 213 -14.86 -2.56 -15.21
C SER A 213 -15.87 -1.49 -15.61
N GLN A 214 -15.92 -0.39 -14.86
CA GLN A 214 -16.39 0.91 -15.38
C GLN A 214 -15.16 1.80 -15.60
N PRO A 215 -14.97 2.37 -16.81
CA PRO A 215 -13.93 3.36 -17.03
C PRO A 215 -14.37 4.72 -16.45
N PRO A 216 -13.50 5.46 -15.74
CA PRO A 216 -13.80 6.83 -15.34
C PRO A 216 -13.78 7.77 -16.56
N ALA A 217 -14.65 8.78 -16.52
CA ALA A 217 -14.75 9.84 -17.52
C ALA A 217 -13.46 10.68 -17.63
N PRO A 218 -13.10 11.20 -18.81
CA PRO A 218 -11.86 11.96 -19.00
C PRO A 218 -11.95 13.35 -18.36
N LEU A 219 -10.89 13.72 -17.63
CA LEU A 219 -10.65 15.08 -17.12
C LEU A 219 -10.47 16.08 -18.28
N PRO A 220 -10.93 17.33 -18.16
CA PRO A 220 -10.70 18.35 -19.18
C PRO A 220 -9.23 18.79 -19.22
N ALA A 221 -8.72 19.00 -20.44
CA ALA A 221 -7.34 19.41 -20.71
C ALA A 221 -7.03 20.84 -20.24
N PRO A 222 -5.78 21.16 -19.84
CA PRO A 222 -5.38 22.52 -19.51
C PRO A 222 -5.14 23.33 -20.79
N THR A 223 -5.85 24.44 -20.96
CA THR A 223 -5.59 25.42 -22.01
C THR A 223 -4.31 26.20 -21.71
N ALA A 224 -3.36 26.19 -22.63
CA ALA A 224 -2.16 27.01 -22.61
C ALA A 224 -2.46 28.47 -23.02
N LYS A 225 -2.00 29.42 -22.18
CA LYS A 225 -1.47 30.80 -22.36
C LYS A 225 -1.94 31.70 -23.53
N PRO A 226 -2.03 33.02 -23.29
CA PRO A 226 -0.89 33.87 -23.69
C PRO A 226 -0.49 35.03 -22.74
N THR A 227 0.83 35.21 -22.67
CA THR A 227 1.66 36.45 -22.60
C THR A 227 1.31 37.69 -21.74
N ALA A 228 2.34 38.05 -20.94
CA ALA A 228 2.97 39.36 -20.76
C ALA A 228 2.26 40.50 -19.99
N ALA A 229 2.85 40.83 -18.84
CA ALA A 229 3.14 42.22 -18.46
C ALA A 229 4.43 42.29 -17.64
N SER A 230 5.33 43.13 -18.12
CA SER A 230 6.60 43.59 -17.54
C SER A 230 6.41 44.67 -16.48
N GLY A 231 7.36 44.75 -15.54
CA GLY A 231 7.53 45.83 -14.54
C GLY A 231 7.07 45.38 -13.15
N THR A 232 7.88 45.40 -12.09
CA THR A 232 8.84 46.43 -11.68
C THR A 232 9.87 45.83 -10.71
N SER A 233 11.01 46.48 -10.62
CA SER A 233 12.19 46.23 -9.80
C SER A 233 11.98 46.40 -8.28
N ASP A 234 13.04 46.04 -7.56
CA ASP A 234 13.36 46.32 -6.15
C ASP A 234 12.82 45.24 -5.19
N GLY A 235 13.60 44.47 -4.43
CA GLY A 235 14.97 44.62 -3.97
C GLY A 235 14.92 44.21 -2.50
N ASP A 236 15.34 42.98 -2.15
CA ASP A 236 15.42 42.58 -0.75
C ASP A 236 16.42 41.43 -0.57
N TRP A 237 17.67 41.81 -0.30
CA TRP A 237 18.67 40.96 0.34
C TRP A 237 18.98 41.61 1.68
N GLU A 238 18.32 41.19 2.77
CA GLU A 238 18.78 41.41 4.13
C GLU A 238 18.16 40.39 5.11
N THR A 239 19.05 39.68 5.83
CA THR A 239 18.88 39.07 7.17
C THR A 239 17.79 38.01 7.41
N PHE A 240 18.17 36.74 7.59
CA PHE A 240 18.44 36.08 8.88
C PHE A 240 18.93 34.64 8.66
#